data_AF-A0A8T4PI41-F1
#
_entry.id   AF-A0A8T4PI41-F1
#
_cell.length_a   1.000
_cell.length_b   1.000
_cell.length_c   1.000
_cell.angle_alpha   90.00
_cell.angle_beta   90.00
_cell.angle_gamma   90.00
#
_symmetry.space_group_name_H-M   'P 1'
#
loop_
_entity.id
_entity.type
_entity.pdbx_description
1 polymer ?
#
loop_
_entity_poly.entity_id
_entity_poly.type
_entity_poly.pdbx_seq_one_letter_code
_entity_poly.pdbx_strand_id
1 'polypeptide(L)'
;MEEELSRQSDMIDLADAWMEKTQGVIVPGVVIDREEYITRIQELPVWDKVKDDLGFYTSLLSKTKVKINKSEVKANFAALKFGLTIVDTINHFLSDPDYSVAENRPFGSPRPLNRILESYRTDLNNGSGGYELRRGNAIKVFYLLNNGIITEQDLLDVVGLRERWEAYQKTTGIPREYRELAKKILNHFLNDPDYYHDKLHSLGTPKTLKNILDSYRTDLENGEGGYQNNKGECQRIYGAIKQGLITEEELLDSIGLREQWEAYQKTTGIPREYRRKAKKVLEHFLSNVSYCTGDRWNKQDSPRKLKSVLEKYRTHINNVRGSFHNSKGEAHKVYDAIKRGLLKADDLLKSIGLYEAWQDYRKTTTGNPFVFDPKKYQKAA
;
A
#
# COMPACT_ATOMS: atom_id res chain seq x y z
N MET A 1 52.59 -19.26 14.25
CA MET A 1 52.17 -18.50 15.45
C MET A 1 52.47 -17.02 15.24
N GLU A 2 53.69 -16.64 14.86
CA GLU A 2 54.05 -15.24 14.54
C GLU A 2 53.28 -14.69 13.34
N GLU A 3 53.13 -15.43 12.24
CA GLU A 3 52.36 -15.00 11.07
C GLU A 3 50.86 -14.79 11.39
N GLU A 4 50.30 -15.62 12.24
CA GLU A 4 48.89 -15.53 12.67
C GLU A 4 48.67 -14.30 13.56
N LEU A 5 49.58 -14.04 14.51
CA LEU A 5 49.55 -12.85 15.35
C LEU A 5 49.76 -11.57 14.52
N SER A 6 50.65 -11.61 13.52
CA SER A 6 50.87 -10.49 12.59
C SER A 6 49.61 -10.18 11.79
N ARG A 7 48.94 -11.20 11.23
CA ARG A 7 47.70 -11.01 10.46
C ARG A 7 46.56 -10.46 11.34
N GLN A 8 46.46 -10.91 12.59
CA GLN A 8 45.49 -10.36 13.54
C GLN A 8 45.77 -8.89 13.88
N SER A 9 47.04 -8.51 14.03
CA SER A 9 47.44 -7.11 14.22
C SER A 9 47.06 -6.25 13.01
N ASP A 10 47.42 -6.69 11.79
CA ASP A 10 47.14 -5.94 10.56
C ASP A 10 45.62 -5.74 10.34
N MET A 11 44.82 -6.71 10.77
CA MET A 11 43.37 -6.67 10.69
C MET A 11 42.77 -5.65 11.68
N ILE A 12 43.30 -5.57 12.91
CA ILE A 12 42.92 -4.54 13.88
C ILE A 12 43.29 -3.16 13.34
N ASP A 13 44.49 -3.02 12.77
CA ASP A 13 44.94 -1.75 12.19
C ASP A 13 44.09 -1.32 11.00
N LEU A 14 43.66 -2.27 10.15
CA LEU A 14 42.72 -2.01 9.05
C LEU A 14 41.40 -1.46 9.60
N ALA A 15 40.85 -2.12 10.62
CA ALA A 15 39.59 -1.74 11.23
C ALA A 15 39.69 -0.36 11.91
N ASP A 16 40.81 -0.06 12.57
CA ASP A 16 41.07 1.26 13.15
C ASP A 16 41.17 2.35 12.11
N ALA A 17 41.90 2.10 11.02
CA ALA A 17 41.96 3.04 9.90
C ALA A 17 40.57 3.28 9.28
N TRP A 18 39.71 2.25 9.22
CA TRP A 18 38.33 2.41 8.78
C TRP A 18 37.51 3.25 9.76
N MET A 19 37.54 2.91 11.06
CA MET A 19 36.83 3.61 12.13
C MET A 19 37.22 5.09 12.20
N GLU A 20 38.49 5.44 12.03
CA GLU A 20 38.93 6.85 12.02
C GLU A 20 38.28 7.64 10.86
N LYS A 21 38.07 6.99 9.70
CA LYS A 21 37.50 7.64 8.51
C LYS A 21 35.97 7.68 8.50
N THR A 22 35.32 6.68 9.07
CA THR A 22 33.85 6.51 9.00
C THR A 22 33.17 6.77 10.33
N GLN A 23 33.92 6.83 11.43
CA GLN A 23 33.41 6.86 12.80
C GLN A 23 32.51 5.65 13.13
N GLY A 24 32.71 4.53 12.45
CA GLY A 24 31.85 3.35 12.57
C GLY A 24 30.54 3.44 11.79
N VAL A 25 30.26 4.55 11.12
CA VAL A 25 28.98 4.79 10.44
C VAL A 25 28.96 4.07 9.09
N ILE A 26 28.04 3.11 8.93
CA ILE A 26 27.75 2.45 7.65
C ILE A 26 26.82 3.33 6.82
N VAL A 27 25.69 3.72 7.42
CA VAL A 27 24.66 4.63 6.90
C VAL A 27 24.09 5.43 8.08
N PRO A 28 23.37 6.55 7.86
CA PRO A 28 22.73 7.27 8.96
C PRO A 28 21.90 6.34 9.86
N GLY A 29 22.20 6.31 11.16
CA GLY A 29 21.51 5.46 12.14
C GLY A 29 22.06 4.04 12.29
N VAL A 30 23.01 3.60 11.46
CA VAL A 30 23.67 2.28 11.57
C VAL A 30 25.15 2.49 11.84
N VAL A 31 25.54 2.30 13.10
CA VAL A 31 26.92 2.45 13.58
C VAL A 31 27.37 1.11 14.15
N ILE A 32 28.55 0.68 13.72
CA ILE A 32 29.16 -0.57 14.15
C ILE A 32 30.49 -0.29 14.83
N ASP A 33 30.93 -1.22 15.67
CA ASP A 33 32.25 -1.16 16.27
C ASP A 33 33.32 -1.86 15.41
N ARG A 34 34.54 -1.91 15.94
CA ARG A 34 35.69 -2.52 15.28
C ARG A 34 35.51 -4.03 15.06
N GLU A 35 35.00 -4.73 16.05
CA GLU A 35 34.85 -6.19 16.00
C GLU A 35 33.80 -6.56 14.96
N GLU A 36 32.66 -5.86 14.96
CA GLU A 36 31.60 -6.04 13.98
C GLU A 36 32.08 -5.67 12.56
N TYR A 37 32.93 -4.65 12.40
CA TYR A 37 33.53 -4.35 11.09
C TYR A 37 34.38 -5.51 10.59
N ILE A 38 35.26 -6.04 11.44
CA ILE A 38 36.13 -7.16 11.10
C ILE A 38 35.29 -8.38 10.69
N THR A 39 34.30 -8.76 11.50
CA THR A 39 33.44 -9.90 11.18
C THR A 39 32.74 -9.70 9.84
N ARG A 40 32.12 -8.54 9.63
CA ARG A 40 31.34 -8.29 8.40
C ARG A 40 32.20 -8.15 7.15
N ILE A 41 33.40 -7.56 7.24
CA ILE A 41 34.27 -7.45 6.07
C ILE A 41 34.84 -8.82 5.67
N GLN A 42 35.09 -9.71 6.64
CA GLN A 42 35.53 -11.09 6.39
C GLN A 42 34.47 -11.94 5.66
N GLU A 43 33.19 -11.62 5.84
CA GLU A 43 32.08 -12.27 5.13
C GLU A 43 31.95 -11.80 3.67
N LEU A 44 32.59 -10.70 3.28
CA LEU A 44 32.52 -10.20 1.92
C LEU A 44 33.59 -10.84 1.01
N PRO A 45 33.30 -11.07 -0.29
CA PRO A 45 34.27 -11.64 -1.23
C PRO A 45 35.56 -10.84 -1.40
N VAL A 46 35.55 -9.54 -1.07
CA VAL A 46 36.77 -8.71 -1.06
C VAL A 46 37.81 -9.27 -0.09
N TRP A 47 37.41 -9.92 1.01
CA TRP A 47 38.32 -10.44 2.02
C TRP A 47 39.36 -11.39 1.43
N ASP A 48 38.93 -12.35 0.62
CA ASP A 48 39.83 -13.31 -0.03
C ASP A 48 40.84 -12.65 -0.98
N LYS A 49 40.54 -11.44 -1.46
CA LYS A 49 41.43 -10.67 -2.34
C LYS A 49 42.43 -9.79 -1.60
N VAL A 50 42.25 -9.56 -0.30
CA VAL A 50 43.06 -8.60 0.46
C VAL A 50 43.71 -9.17 1.71
N LYS A 51 43.26 -10.33 2.20
CA LYS A 51 43.71 -10.94 3.47
C LYS A 51 45.21 -11.21 3.57
N ASP A 52 45.89 -11.28 2.43
CA ASP A 52 47.34 -11.51 2.33
C ASP A 52 48.15 -10.21 2.17
N ASP A 53 47.47 -9.07 1.96
CA ASP A 53 48.07 -7.74 1.70
C ASP A 53 47.50 -6.65 2.64
N LEU A 54 47.06 -7.02 3.85
CA LEU A 54 46.33 -6.12 4.76
C LEU A 54 47.09 -4.83 5.05
N GLY A 55 48.38 -4.90 5.38
CA GLY A 55 49.20 -3.71 5.65
C GLY A 55 49.23 -2.70 4.49
N PHE A 56 49.18 -3.18 3.23
CA PHE A 56 49.09 -2.30 2.07
C PHE A 56 47.76 -1.53 2.07
N TYR A 57 46.63 -2.22 2.28
CA TYR A 57 45.30 -1.63 2.30
C TYR A 57 45.04 -0.74 3.51
N THR A 58 45.57 -1.08 4.69
CA THR A 58 45.59 -0.21 5.88
C THR A 58 46.30 1.11 5.58
N SER A 59 47.44 1.05 4.90
CA SER A 59 48.15 2.26 4.47
C SER A 59 47.34 3.10 3.48
N LEU A 60 46.55 2.46 2.60
CA LEU A 60 45.68 3.16 1.65
C LEU A 60 44.52 3.88 2.33
N LEU A 61 43.90 3.25 3.35
CA LEU A 61 42.80 3.87 4.11
C LEU A 61 43.27 5.08 4.91
N SER A 62 44.46 4.97 5.50
CA SER A 62 45.05 6.01 6.34
C SER A 62 45.42 7.27 5.53
N LYS A 63 45.93 7.09 4.30
CA LYS A 63 46.39 8.18 3.42
C LYS A 63 45.23 8.95 2.79
N THR A 64 45.38 10.27 2.72
CA THR A 64 44.38 11.19 2.12
C THR A 64 44.37 11.18 0.58
N LYS A 65 45.49 10.85 -0.07
CA LYS A 65 45.60 10.70 -1.53
C LYS A 65 46.62 9.63 -1.88
N VAL A 66 46.20 8.60 -2.61
CA VAL A 66 47.10 7.58 -3.18
C VAL A 66 46.77 7.37 -4.64
N LYS A 67 47.80 7.37 -5.50
CA LYS A 67 47.65 7.04 -6.92
C LYS A 67 47.66 5.52 -7.08
N ILE A 68 46.48 4.94 -7.28
CA ILE A 68 46.31 3.51 -7.57
C ILE A 68 46.17 3.36 -9.09
N ASN A 69 47.01 2.55 -9.73
CA ASN A 69 46.99 2.38 -11.18
C ASN A 69 46.15 1.18 -11.65
N LYS A 70 46.06 0.11 -10.84
CA LYS A 70 45.31 -1.11 -11.18
C LYS A 70 43.82 -0.99 -10.80
N SER A 71 42.91 -1.33 -11.72
CA SER A 71 41.45 -1.27 -11.49
C SER A 71 41.01 -2.16 -10.33
N GLU A 72 41.50 -3.39 -10.29
CA GLU A 72 41.20 -4.36 -9.23
C GLU A 72 41.54 -3.82 -7.83
N VAL A 73 42.71 -3.21 -7.67
CA VAL A 73 43.12 -2.61 -6.39
C VAL A 73 42.19 -1.46 -5.99
N LYS A 74 41.70 -0.66 -6.95
CA LYS A 74 40.73 0.40 -6.69
C LYS A 74 39.39 -0.16 -6.24
N ALA A 75 38.93 -1.25 -6.86
CA ALA A 75 37.69 -1.93 -6.49
C ALA A 75 37.78 -2.53 -5.08
N ASN A 76 38.86 -3.26 -4.78
CA ASN A 76 39.12 -3.81 -3.44
C ASN A 76 39.19 -2.71 -2.38
N PHE A 77 39.91 -1.62 -2.66
CA PHE A 77 39.97 -0.46 -1.77
C PHE A 77 38.60 0.19 -1.55
N ALA A 78 37.81 0.36 -2.62
CA ALA A 78 36.46 0.90 -2.52
C ALA A 78 35.55 -0.01 -1.68
N ALA A 79 35.67 -1.34 -1.82
CA ALA A 79 34.92 -2.30 -1.03
C ALA A 79 35.36 -2.35 0.44
N LEU A 80 36.64 -2.24 0.75
CA LEU A 80 37.09 -2.13 2.14
C LEU A 80 36.57 -0.86 2.82
N LYS A 81 36.53 0.25 2.06
CA LYS A 81 36.10 1.54 2.59
C LYS A 81 34.58 1.69 2.68
N PHE A 82 33.86 1.23 1.66
CA PHE A 82 32.43 1.50 1.46
C PHE A 82 31.59 0.23 1.31
N GLY A 83 32.18 -0.97 1.35
CA GLY A 83 31.51 -2.24 1.08
C GLY A 83 30.29 -2.46 1.96
N LEU A 84 30.41 -2.23 3.28
CA LEU A 84 29.28 -2.34 4.19
C LEU A 84 28.16 -1.34 3.84
N THR A 85 28.49 -0.10 3.48
CA THR A 85 27.51 0.90 3.03
C THR A 85 26.79 0.46 1.75
N ILE A 86 27.54 -0.10 0.79
CA ILE A 86 27.00 -0.60 -0.48
C ILE A 86 26.06 -1.77 -0.21
N VAL A 87 26.51 -2.73 0.60
CA VAL A 87 25.75 -3.94 0.95
C VAL A 87 24.46 -3.57 1.66
N ASP A 88 24.54 -2.72 2.68
CA ASP A 88 23.36 -2.23 3.40
C ASP A 88 22.38 -1.53 2.45
N THR A 89 22.87 -0.55 1.67
CA THR A 89 22.04 0.24 0.75
C THR A 89 21.36 -0.62 -0.32
N ILE A 90 22.11 -1.54 -0.96
CA ILE A 90 21.57 -2.40 -2.02
C ILE A 90 20.64 -3.45 -1.44
N ASN A 91 20.98 -4.09 -0.32
CA ASN A 91 20.09 -5.10 0.28
C ASN A 91 18.80 -4.46 0.79
N HIS A 92 18.88 -3.28 1.38
CA HIS A 92 17.71 -2.50 1.79
C HIS A 92 16.83 -2.17 0.57
N PHE A 93 17.42 -1.65 -0.51
CA PHE A 93 16.69 -1.40 -1.75
C PHE A 93 16.04 -2.66 -2.33
N LEU A 94 16.77 -3.78 -2.38
CA LEU A 94 16.29 -5.04 -2.95
C LEU A 94 15.23 -5.74 -2.09
N SER A 95 15.03 -5.31 -0.84
CA SER A 95 13.96 -5.84 0.03
C SER A 95 12.57 -5.37 -0.39
N ASP A 96 12.47 -4.15 -0.92
CA ASP A 96 11.25 -3.57 -1.49
C ASP A 96 11.62 -2.64 -2.66
N PRO A 97 11.96 -3.21 -3.84
CA PRO A 97 12.51 -2.45 -4.94
C PRO A 97 11.54 -1.39 -5.45
N ASP A 98 12.10 -0.22 -5.82
CA ASP A 98 11.38 0.79 -6.57
C ASP A 98 11.71 0.72 -8.06
N TYR A 99 10.73 1.03 -8.91
CA TYR A 99 10.78 0.88 -10.36
C TYR A 99 10.56 2.23 -11.07
N SER A 100 10.87 2.29 -12.36
CA SER A 100 10.78 3.51 -13.15
C SER A 100 9.33 3.96 -13.41
N VAL A 101 9.08 5.26 -13.29
CA VAL A 101 7.77 5.91 -13.50
C VAL A 101 7.57 6.49 -14.92
N ALA A 102 8.53 6.24 -15.82
CA ALA A 102 8.56 6.68 -17.22
C ALA A 102 8.71 8.20 -17.46
N GLU A 103 9.97 8.63 -17.59
CA GLU A 103 10.35 9.83 -18.36
C GLU A 103 11.38 9.49 -19.45
N ASN A 104 12.32 8.58 -19.16
CA ASN A 104 13.39 8.15 -20.09
C ASN A 104 13.58 6.63 -20.14
N ARG A 105 12.70 5.86 -19.49
CA ARG A 105 12.72 4.38 -19.42
C ARG A 105 11.29 3.86 -19.39
N PRO A 106 11.02 2.63 -19.87
CA PRO A 106 9.70 2.02 -19.77
C PRO A 106 9.18 2.02 -18.32
N PHE A 107 7.87 2.20 -18.17
CA PHE A 107 7.21 2.06 -16.86
C PHE A 107 7.50 0.67 -16.29
N GLY A 108 7.82 0.61 -15.01
CA GLY A 108 8.07 -0.65 -14.31
C GLY A 108 9.43 -1.30 -14.60
N SER A 109 10.29 -0.66 -15.42
CA SER A 109 11.66 -1.13 -15.62
C SER A 109 12.53 -0.90 -14.36
N PRO A 110 13.53 -1.75 -14.13
CA PRO A 110 14.39 -1.66 -12.96
C PRO A 110 15.24 -0.39 -13.01
N ARG A 111 15.52 0.17 -11.84
CA ARG A 111 16.38 1.33 -11.68
C ARG A 111 17.84 0.91 -11.78
N PRO A 112 18.68 1.69 -12.49
CA PRO A 112 20.11 1.36 -12.63
C PRO A 112 20.88 1.61 -11.33
N LEU A 113 22.01 0.92 -11.15
CA LEU A 113 22.79 0.97 -9.92
C LEU A 113 23.27 2.39 -9.61
N ASN A 114 23.74 3.11 -10.65
CA ASN A 114 24.20 4.49 -10.52
C ASN A 114 23.15 5.41 -9.86
N ARG A 115 21.86 5.22 -10.15
CA ARG A 115 20.79 6.03 -9.58
C ARG A 115 20.56 5.73 -8.10
N ILE A 116 20.67 4.45 -7.72
CA ILE A 116 20.57 4.01 -6.33
C ILE A 116 21.75 4.56 -5.54
N LEU A 117 22.98 4.40 -6.04
CA LEU A 117 24.17 4.90 -5.36
C LEU A 117 24.14 6.44 -5.24
N GLU A 118 23.70 7.16 -6.28
CA GLU A 118 23.65 8.63 -6.27
C GLU A 118 22.61 9.18 -5.27
N SER A 119 21.43 8.58 -5.19
CA SER A 119 20.25 9.23 -4.61
C SER A 119 19.44 8.38 -3.63
N TYR A 120 19.66 7.08 -3.50
CA TYR A 120 18.88 6.24 -2.58
C TYR A 120 19.42 6.33 -1.15
N ARG A 121 18.51 6.50 -0.21
CA ARG A 121 18.77 6.57 1.23
C ARG A 121 17.89 5.57 1.95
N THR A 122 18.46 4.88 2.93
CA THR A 122 17.76 3.86 3.75
C THR A 122 16.94 4.49 4.88
N ASP A 123 17.32 5.67 5.36
CA ASP A 123 16.73 6.35 6.52
C ASP A 123 15.47 7.17 6.21
N LEU A 124 15.14 7.37 4.93
CA LEU A 124 13.94 8.12 4.53
C LEU A 124 12.66 7.35 4.82
N ASN A 125 11.54 8.08 4.89
CA ASN A 125 10.19 7.52 5.00
C ASN A 125 10.06 6.51 6.16
N ASN A 126 10.52 6.91 7.35
CA ASN A 126 10.54 6.08 8.56
C ASN A 126 11.31 4.75 8.37
N GLY A 127 12.43 4.78 7.65
CA GLY A 127 13.25 3.60 7.41
C GLY A 127 12.76 2.67 6.29
N SER A 128 11.74 3.06 5.51
CA SER A 128 11.38 2.33 4.28
C SER A 128 12.23 2.73 3.07
N GLY A 129 13.09 3.72 3.26
CA GLY A 129 13.99 4.27 2.26
C GLY A 129 13.29 5.14 1.21
N GLY A 130 14.08 5.77 0.36
CA GLY A 130 13.58 6.67 -0.67
C GLY A 130 14.69 7.33 -1.48
N TYR A 131 14.29 8.20 -2.41
CA TYR A 131 15.22 8.94 -3.26
C TYR A 131 15.30 10.40 -2.85
N GLU A 132 16.52 10.86 -2.59
CA GLU A 132 16.87 12.27 -2.43
C GLU A 132 18.01 12.60 -3.38
N LEU A 133 17.75 13.52 -4.33
CA LEU A 133 18.67 13.79 -5.43
C LEU A 133 20.07 14.15 -4.91
N ARG A 134 21.08 13.37 -5.34
CA ARG A 134 22.50 13.56 -4.98
C ARG A 134 22.76 13.57 -3.47
N ARG A 135 21.96 12.82 -2.72
CA ARG A 135 22.12 12.63 -1.27
C ARG A 135 22.06 11.17 -0.86
N GLY A 136 22.27 10.25 -1.80
CA GLY A 136 22.27 8.82 -1.53
C GLY A 136 23.38 8.40 -0.57
N ASN A 137 23.12 7.35 0.22
CA ASN A 137 24.06 6.82 1.21
C ASN A 137 25.41 6.42 0.59
N ALA A 138 25.38 5.92 -0.64
CA ALA A 138 26.56 5.46 -1.38
C ALA A 138 27.05 6.44 -2.46
N ILE A 139 26.76 7.74 -2.34
CA ILE A 139 27.10 8.75 -3.38
C ILE A 139 28.60 8.83 -3.67
N LYS A 140 29.46 8.57 -2.68
CA LYS A 140 30.92 8.53 -2.88
C LYS A 140 31.32 7.43 -3.87
N VAL A 141 30.63 6.29 -3.84
CA VAL A 141 30.85 5.16 -4.75
C VAL A 141 30.31 5.46 -6.14
N PHE A 142 29.17 6.15 -6.23
CA PHE A 142 28.66 6.67 -7.51
C PHE A 142 29.72 7.50 -8.25
N TYR A 143 30.44 8.40 -7.58
CA TYR A 143 31.50 9.18 -8.22
C TYR A 143 32.69 8.32 -8.69
N LEU A 144 32.99 7.22 -8.00
CA LEU A 144 34.03 6.28 -8.46
C LEU A 144 33.62 5.60 -9.77
N LEU A 145 32.37 5.16 -9.88
CA LEU A 145 31.82 4.58 -11.11
C LEU A 145 31.74 5.60 -12.24
N ASN A 146 31.15 6.77 -11.96
CA ASN A 146 30.90 7.81 -12.97
C ASN A 146 32.21 8.36 -13.58
N ASN A 147 33.29 8.37 -12.80
CA ASN A 147 34.61 8.81 -13.27
C ASN A 147 35.43 7.66 -13.89
N GLY A 148 34.87 6.47 -14.06
CA GLY A 148 35.56 5.30 -14.62
C GLY A 148 36.71 4.79 -13.74
N ILE A 149 36.69 5.07 -12.43
CA ILE A 149 37.73 4.62 -11.49
C ILE A 149 37.58 3.12 -11.20
N ILE A 150 36.34 2.66 -11.09
CA ILE A 150 35.94 1.26 -10.93
C ILE A 150 34.77 0.98 -11.88
N THR A 151 34.53 -0.29 -12.22
CA THR A 151 33.35 -0.70 -13.00
C THR A 151 32.23 -1.20 -12.09
N GLU A 152 30.98 -1.19 -12.59
CA GLU A 152 29.83 -1.73 -11.86
C GLU A 152 30.01 -3.21 -11.53
N GLN A 153 30.54 -3.98 -12.48
CA GLN A 153 30.75 -5.41 -12.33
C GLN A 153 31.83 -5.72 -11.30
N ASP A 154 32.99 -5.04 -11.38
CA ASP A 154 34.06 -5.21 -10.39
C ASP A 154 33.56 -4.92 -8.98
N LEU A 155 32.78 -3.84 -8.82
CA LEU A 155 32.20 -3.44 -7.53
C LEU A 155 31.25 -4.50 -6.97
N LEU A 156 30.32 -4.99 -7.80
CA LEU A 156 29.34 -5.99 -7.39
C LEU A 156 29.98 -7.35 -7.07
N ASP A 157 31.05 -7.71 -7.79
CA ASP A 157 31.82 -8.92 -7.54
C ASP A 157 32.52 -8.87 -6.17
N VAL A 158 33.18 -7.75 -5.83
CA VAL A 158 33.91 -7.64 -4.55
C VAL A 158 33.00 -7.53 -3.32
N VAL A 159 31.74 -7.11 -3.48
CA VAL A 159 30.75 -7.08 -2.39
C VAL A 159 29.78 -8.27 -2.42
N GLY A 160 29.90 -9.19 -3.39
CA GLY A 160 29.09 -10.41 -3.46
C GLY A 160 27.63 -10.20 -3.83
N LEU A 161 27.30 -9.13 -4.58
CA LEU A 161 25.91 -8.79 -4.93
C LEU A 161 25.56 -8.98 -6.41
N ARG A 162 26.53 -9.41 -7.24
CA ARG A 162 26.35 -9.48 -8.69
C ARG A 162 25.16 -10.30 -9.13
N GLU A 163 25.05 -11.56 -8.71
CA GLU A 163 23.97 -12.45 -9.15
C GLU A 163 22.59 -11.90 -8.77
N ARG A 164 22.46 -11.40 -7.54
CA ARG A 164 21.20 -10.82 -7.03
C ARG A 164 20.83 -9.54 -7.78
N TRP A 165 21.84 -8.71 -8.10
CA TRP A 165 21.65 -7.49 -8.87
C TRP A 165 21.26 -7.79 -10.33
N GLU A 166 21.94 -8.73 -10.98
CA GLU A 166 21.61 -9.19 -12.34
C GLU A 166 20.21 -9.81 -12.41
N ALA A 167 19.79 -10.54 -11.37
CA ALA A 167 18.42 -11.05 -11.26
C ALA A 167 17.41 -9.89 -11.18
N TYR A 168 17.66 -8.89 -10.33
CA TYR A 168 16.82 -7.70 -10.24
C TYR A 168 16.71 -6.93 -11.56
N GLN A 169 17.82 -6.76 -12.30
CA GLN A 169 17.81 -6.07 -13.60
C GLN A 169 16.98 -6.77 -14.69
N LYS A 170 16.60 -8.04 -14.47
CA LYS A 170 15.70 -8.79 -15.36
C LYS A 170 14.24 -8.74 -14.92
N THR A 171 13.93 -8.10 -13.80
CA THR A 171 12.56 -7.98 -13.29
C THR A 171 11.82 -6.81 -13.91
N THR A 172 10.50 -6.91 -13.93
CA THR A 172 9.58 -5.78 -14.09
C THR A 172 8.80 -5.65 -12.78
N GLY A 173 8.46 -4.43 -12.39
CA GLY A 173 7.67 -4.22 -11.19
C GLY A 173 6.90 -2.92 -11.20
N ILE A 174 6.29 -2.59 -10.08
CA ILE A 174 5.39 -1.44 -9.97
C ILE A 174 6.09 -0.39 -9.12
N PRO A 175 6.25 0.86 -9.61
CA PRO A 175 6.90 1.90 -8.82
C PRO A 175 6.16 2.12 -7.51
N ARG A 176 6.93 2.41 -6.46
CA ARG A 176 6.43 2.47 -5.08
C ARG A 176 5.26 3.43 -4.92
N GLU A 177 5.36 4.63 -5.51
CA GLU A 177 4.28 5.64 -5.46
C GLU A 177 2.95 5.11 -6.05
N TYR A 178 3.02 4.26 -7.08
CA TYR A 178 1.82 3.65 -7.68
C TYR A 178 1.30 2.48 -6.86
N ARG A 179 2.18 1.71 -6.19
CA ARG A 179 1.77 0.66 -5.24
C ARG A 179 1.04 1.27 -4.05
N GLU A 180 1.59 2.32 -3.46
CA GLU A 180 0.97 3.05 -2.35
C GLU A 180 -0.39 3.65 -2.75
N LEU A 181 -0.45 4.29 -3.93
CA LEU A 181 -1.69 4.81 -4.48
C LEU A 181 -2.72 3.69 -4.67
N ALA A 182 -2.38 2.62 -5.40
CA ALA A 182 -3.29 1.51 -5.64
C ALA A 182 -3.81 0.89 -4.33
N LYS A 183 -2.92 0.69 -3.35
CA LYS A 183 -3.29 0.17 -2.03
C LYS A 183 -4.29 1.07 -1.32
N LYS A 184 -4.06 2.39 -1.32
CA LYS A 184 -4.99 3.38 -0.74
C LYS A 184 -6.36 3.29 -1.41
N ILE A 185 -6.39 3.31 -2.74
CA ILE A 185 -7.63 3.31 -3.53
C ILE A 185 -8.41 2.01 -3.34
N LEU A 186 -7.74 0.86 -3.42
CA LEU A 186 -8.40 -0.44 -3.31
C LEU A 186 -8.87 -0.73 -1.88
N ASN A 187 -8.11 -0.35 -0.85
CA ASN A 187 -8.59 -0.45 0.53
C ASN A 187 -9.84 0.41 0.75
N HIS A 188 -9.82 1.66 0.27
CA HIS A 188 -10.98 2.54 0.37
C HIS A 188 -12.21 1.92 -0.30
N PHE A 189 -12.05 1.39 -1.52
CA PHE A 189 -13.12 0.69 -2.22
C PHE A 189 -13.60 -0.57 -1.46
N LEU A 190 -12.69 -1.44 -1.03
CA LEU A 190 -13.02 -2.71 -0.38
C LEU A 190 -13.69 -2.52 0.99
N ASN A 191 -13.48 -1.38 1.65
CA ASN A 191 -14.14 -1.03 2.91
C ASN A 191 -15.64 -0.75 2.74
N ASP A 192 -16.06 -0.14 1.64
CA ASP A 192 -17.48 0.02 1.30
C ASP A 192 -17.74 -0.27 -0.19
N PRO A 193 -17.71 -1.55 -0.62
CA PRO A 193 -17.73 -1.89 -2.03
C PRO A 193 -19.01 -1.43 -2.72
N ASP A 194 -18.86 -0.99 -3.96
CA ASP A 194 -19.97 -0.69 -4.86
C ASP A 194 -20.09 -1.78 -5.94
N TYR A 195 -21.33 -2.13 -6.25
CA TYR A 195 -21.68 -3.25 -7.13
C TYR A 195 -22.35 -2.74 -8.41
N TYR A 196 -22.28 -3.52 -9.49
CA TYR A 196 -23.02 -3.19 -10.70
C TYR A 196 -24.52 -3.19 -10.47
N HIS A 197 -25.20 -2.23 -11.08
CA HIS A 197 -26.65 -2.15 -10.99
C HIS A 197 -27.29 -3.28 -11.80
N ASP A 198 -27.92 -4.23 -11.11
CA ASP A 198 -28.81 -5.21 -11.74
C ASP A 198 -30.21 -4.62 -11.90
N LYS A 199 -30.69 -4.52 -13.14
CA LYS A 199 -32.02 -3.97 -13.44
C LYS A 199 -33.14 -4.94 -13.06
N LEU A 200 -32.89 -6.25 -13.16
CA LEU A 200 -33.86 -7.30 -12.90
C LEU A 200 -33.89 -7.67 -11.41
N HIS A 201 -32.72 -7.70 -10.78
CA HIS A 201 -32.56 -8.07 -9.37
C HIS A 201 -32.29 -6.85 -8.49
N SER A 202 -32.06 -7.13 -7.21
CA SER A 202 -31.82 -6.15 -6.16
C SER A 202 -30.41 -6.23 -5.57
N LEU A 203 -29.71 -7.33 -5.86
CA LEU A 203 -28.27 -7.47 -5.69
C LEU A 203 -27.58 -7.21 -7.03
N GLY A 204 -26.33 -6.76 -6.96
CA GLY A 204 -25.43 -6.50 -8.07
C GLY A 204 -24.23 -7.44 -8.05
N THR A 205 -23.53 -7.49 -9.18
CA THR A 205 -22.27 -8.21 -9.33
C THR A 205 -21.07 -7.34 -8.97
N PRO A 206 -19.95 -7.92 -8.53
CA PRO A 206 -18.72 -7.20 -8.27
C PRO A 206 -18.25 -6.40 -9.49
N LYS A 207 -17.75 -5.19 -9.26
CA LYS A 207 -16.99 -4.43 -10.24
C LYS A 207 -15.60 -5.05 -10.43
N THR A 208 -15.08 -4.98 -11.67
CA THR A 208 -13.74 -5.51 -12.00
C THR A 208 -12.64 -4.56 -11.56
N LEU A 209 -11.41 -5.05 -11.46
CA LEU A 209 -10.25 -4.26 -11.06
C LEU A 209 -10.02 -3.12 -12.07
N LYS A 210 -10.10 -3.44 -13.37
CA LYS A 210 -10.16 -2.46 -14.45
C LYS A 210 -11.13 -1.30 -14.17
N ASN A 211 -12.36 -1.56 -13.72
CA ASN A 211 -13.32 -0.47 -13.48
C ASN A 211 -12.87 0.45 -12.35
N ILE A 212 -12.23 -0.10 -11.33
CA ILE A 212 -11.71 0.67 -10.21
C ILE A 212 -10.50 1.49 -10.67
N LEU A 213 -9.53 0.84 -11.29
CA LEU A 213 -8.29 1.51 -11.69
C LEU A 213 -8.53 2.63 -12.70
N ASP A 214 -9.44 2.42 -13.66
CA ASP A 214 -9.73 3.37 -14.73
C ASP A 214 -10.59 4.55 -14.28
N SER A 215 -11.52 4.34 -13.35
CA SER A 215 -12.63 5.27 -13.11
C SER A 215 -12.95 5.57 -11.65
N TYR A 216 -12.42 4.83 -10.67
CA TYR A 216 -12.73 5.08 -9.26
C TYR A 216 -11.86 6.19 -8.66
N ARG A 217 -12.49 7.03 -7.84
CA ARG A 217 -11.85 8.10 -7.09
C ARG A 217 -12.36 8.13 -5.66
N THR A 218 -11.46 8.39 -4.72
CA THR A 218 -11.75 8.46 -3.29
C THR A 218 -12.31 9.81 -2.85
N ASP A 219 -12.04 10.89 -3.60
CA ASP A 219 -12.41 12.26 -3.27
C ASP A 219 -13.87 12.64 -3.60
N LEU A 220 -14.58 11.79 -4.35
CA LEU A 220 -15.97 12.04 -4.71
C LEU A 220 -16.91 11.86 -3.52
N GLU A 221 -18.06 12.53 -3.58
CA GLU A 221 -19.18 12.36 -2.63
C GLU A 221 -18.73 12.56 -1.17
N ASN A 222 -17.99 13.64 -0.91
CA ASN A 222 -17.43 13.96 0.41
C ASN A 222 -16.53 12.88 1.02
N GLY A 223 -15.79 12.14 0.17
CA GLY A 223 -14.87 11.09 0.62
C GLY A 223 -15.47 9.68 0.68
N GLU A 224 -16.76 9.52 0.35
CA GLU A 224 -17.36 8.18 0.17
C GLU A 224 -16.83 7.46 -1.09
N GLY A 225 -16.20 8.21 -1.98
CA GLY A 225 -15.69 7.77 -3.27
C GLY A 225 -16.79 7.55 -4.31
N GLY A 226 -16.38 7.30 -5.54
CA GLY A 226 -17.29 7.12 -6.66
C GLY A 226 -16.59 6.88 -7.98
N TYR A 227 -17.39 6.80 -9.05
CA TYR A 227 -16.89 6.54 -10.40
C TYR A 227 -17.03 7.76 -11.28
N GLN A 228 -15.94 8.11 -11.95
CA GLN A 228 -15.91 9.10 -13.02
C GLN A 228 -15.12 8.54 -14.20
N ASN A 229 -15.81 8.35 -15.33
CA ASN A 229 -15.28 7.68 -16.51
C ASN A 229 -13.91 8.22 -16.93
N ASN A 230 -12.92 7.33 -17.08
CA ASN A 230 -11.54 7.62 -17.48
C ASN A 230 -10.84 8.70 -16.62
N LYS A 231 -11.28 8.89 -15.37
CA LYS A 231 -10.73 9.89 -14.44
C LYS A 231 -10.39 9.28 -13.07
N GLY A 232 -10.22 7.96 -13.02
CA GLY A 232 -9.82 7.25 -11.81
C GLY A 232 -8.41 7.62 -11.38
N GLU A 233 -8.16 7.57 -10.08
CA GLU A 233 -6.85 7.96 -9.52
C GLU A 233 -5.73 7.01 -9.96
N CYS A 234 -6.05 5.76 -10.31
CA CYS A 234 -5.09 4.74 -10.75
C CYS A 234 -5.02 4.58 -12.28
N GLN A 235 -5.46 5.56 -13.07
CA GLN A 235 -5.55 5.43 -14.53
C GLN A 235 -4.21 5.05 -15.18
N ARG A 236 -3.09 5.58 -14.69
CA ARG A 236 -1.75 5.22 -15.20
C ARG A 236 -1.42 3.74 -15.00
N ILE A 237 -1.80 3.17 -13.86
CA ILE A 237 -1.63 1.74 -13.56
C ILE A 237 -2.48 0.91 -14.52
N TYR A 238 -3.75 1.31 -14.72
CA TYR A 238 -4.61 0.68 -15.72
C TYR A 238 -4.01 0.74 -17.14
N GLY A 239 -3.42 1.89 -17.50
CA GLY A 239 -2.70 2.05 -18.77
C GLY A 239 -1.54 1.05 -18.92
N ALA A 240 -0.74 0.86 -17.88
CA ALA A 240 0.36 -0.11 -17.86
C ALA A 240 -0.14 -1.56 -18.01
N ILE A 241 -1.22 -1.93 -17.32
CA ILE A 241 -1.86 -3.25 -17.45
C ILE A 241 -2.37 -3.46 -18.88
N LYS A 242 -3.06 -2.45 -19.45
CA LYS A 242 -3.60 -2.51 -20.82
C LYS A 242 -2.50 -2.69 -21.88
N GLN A 243 -1.30 -2.16 -21.63
CA GLN A 243 -0.13 -2.31 -22.49
C GLN A 243 0.63 -3.63 -22.27
N GLY A 244 0.22 -4.45 -21.30
CA GLY A 244 0.90 -5.70 -20.95
C GLY A 244 2.24 -5.49 -20.24
N LEU A 245 2.47 -4.30 -19.64
CA LEU A 245 3.71 -4.03 -18.91
C LEU A 245 3.72 -4.67 -17.52
N ILE A 246 2.54 -4.83 -16.91
CA ILE A 246 2.30 -5.51 -15.64
C ILE A 246 0.95 -6.24 -15.71
N THR A 247 0.71 -7.21 -14.83
CA THR A 247 -0.58 -7.91 -14.71
C THR A 247 -1.42 -7.40 -13.54
N GLU A 248 -2.70 -7.81 -13.49
CA GLU A 248 -3.58 -7.52 -12.34
C GLU A 248 -3.09 -8.26 -11.08
N GLU A 249 -2.62 -9.49 -11.24
CA GLU A 249 -2.08 -10.33 -10.17
C GLU A 249 -0.81 -9.71 -9.57
N GLU A 250 0.14 -9.28 -10.42
CA GLU A 250 1.37 -8.61 -9.97
C GLU A 250 1.04 -7.35 -9.15
N LEU A 251 0.03 -6.57 -9.57
CA LEU A 251 -0.43 -5.43 -8.80
C LEU A 251 -0.97 -5.83 -7.43
N LEU A 252 -1.91 -6.77 -7.39
CA LEU A 252 -2.57 -7.19 -6.15
C LEU A 252 -1.59 -7.84 -5.17
N ASP A 253 -0.65 -8.64 -5.66
CA ASP A 253 0.42 -9.25 -4.86
C ASP A 253 1.35 -8.16 -4.29
N SER A 254 1.75 -7.19 -5.10
CA SER A 254 2.68 -6.12 -4.68
C SER A 254 2.12 -5.18 -3.60
N ILE A 255 0.80 -5.11 -3.44
CA ILE A 255 0.12 -4.28 -2.43
C ILE A 255 -0.49 -5.11 -1.29
N GLY A 256 -0.44 -6.44 -1.39
CA GLY A 256 -0.94 -7.38 -0.37
C GLY A 256 -2.47 -7.45 -0.28
N LEU A 257 -3.19 -7.30 -1.39
CA LEU A 257 -4.67 -7.28 -1.41
C LEU A 257 -5.30 -8.44 -2.20
N ARG A 258 -4.50 -9.38 -2.71
CA ARG A 258 -4.99 -10.49 -3.54
C ARG A 258 -6.13 -11.29 -2.90
N GLU A 259 -5.94 -11.78 -1.68
CA GLU A 259 -6.94 -12.62 -1.01
C GLU A 259 -8.26 -11.86 -0.76
N GLN A 260 -8.17 -10.60 -0.32
CA GLN A 260 -9.34 -9.75 -0.08
C GLN A 260 -10.08 -9.45 -1.38
N TRP A 261 -9.34 -9.21 -2.45
CA TRP A 261 -9.89 -8.99 -3.78
C TRP A 261 -10.59 -10.24 -4.32
N GLU A 262 -9.96 -11.41 -4.22
CA GLU A 262 -10.54 -12.69 -4.65
C GLU A 262 -11.80 -13.03 -3.84
N ALA A 263 -11.79 -12.75 -2.53
CA ALA A 263 -12.98 -12.89 -1.69
C ALA A 263 -14.11 -11.98 -2.18
N TYR A 264 -13.81 -10.70 -2.42
CA TYR A 264 -14.77 -9.73 -2.96
C TYR A 264 -15.36 -10.16 -4.32
N GLN A 265 -14.55 -10.68 -5.25
CA GLN A 265 -15.01 -11.13 -6.57
C GLN A 265 -16.01 -12.31 -6.50
N LYS A 266 -16.03 -13.05 -5.40
CA LYS A 266 -16.99 -14.15 -5.15
C LYS A 266 -18.28 -13.67 -4.47
N THR A 267 -18.39 -12.40 -4.11
CA THR A 267 -19.56 -11.85 -3.40
C THR A 267 -20.63 -11.36 -4.36
N THR A 268 -21.84 -11.20 -3.84
CA THR A 268 -22.86 -10.33 -4.41
C THR A 268 -23.21 -9.29 -3.36
N GLY A 269 -23.60 -8.10 -3.78
CA GLY A 269 -23.88 -7.01 -2.84
C GLY A 269 -24.90 -6.04 -3.36
N ILE A 270 -25.21 -5.03 -2.57
CA ILE A 270 -26.22 -4.03 -2.94
C ILE A 270 -25.52 -2.85 -3.61
N PRO A 271 -25.92 -2.46 -4.83
CA PRO A 271 -25.43 -1.23 -5.44
C PRO A 271 -25.55 -0.03 -4.51
N ARG A 272 -24.54 0.84 -4.48
CA ARG A 272 -24.45 1.98 -3.56
C ARG A 272 -25.66 2.92 -3.69
N GLU A 273 -26.18 3.12 -4.90
CA GLU A 273 -27.44 3.85 -5.13
C GLU A 273 -28.60 3.30 -4.29
N TYR A 274 -28.79 1.97 -4.31
CA TYR A 274 -29.88 1.32 -3.57
C TYR A 274 -29.65 1.40 -2.06
N ARG A 275 -28.39 1.29 -1.59
CA ARG A 275 -28.05 1.51 -0.17
C ARG A 275 -28.36 2.94 0.26
N ARG A 276 -27.98 3.95 -0.54
CA ARG A 276 -28.30 5.37 -0.29
C ARG A 276 -29.81 5.62 -0.26
N LYS A 277 -30.57 5.05 -1.20
CA LYS A 277 -32.05 5.13 -1.20
C LYS A 277 -32.65 4.51 0.07
N ALA A 278 -32.19 3.32 0.46
CA ALA A 278 -32.65 2.68 1.69
C ALA A 278 -32.31 3.50 2.94
N LYS A 279 -31.09 4.04 3.04
CA LYS A 279 -30.67 4.93 4.13
C LYS A 279 -31.58 6.14 4.24
N LYS A 280 -31.77 6.88 3.14
CA LYS A 280 -32.66 8.06 3.08
C LYS A 280 -34.08 7.74 3.53
N VAL A 281 -34.65 6.65 3.02
CA VAL A 281 -36.01 6.18 3.38
C VAL A 281 -36.13 5.89 4.87
N LEU A 282 -35.12 5.21 5.44
CA LEU A 282 -35.14 4.79 6.83
C LEU A 282 -34.85 5.95 7.79
N GLU A 283 -33.90 6.83 7.49
CA GLU A 283 -33.64 8.04 8.28
C GLU A 283 -34.87 8.96 8.31
N HIS A 284 -35.49 9.16 7.15
CA HIS A 284 -36.71 9.97 7.06
C HIS A 284 -37.85 9.37 7.88
N PHE A 285 -38.04 8.04 7.80
CA PHE A 285 -39.04 7.33 8.58
C PHE A 285 -38.74 7.41 10.09
N LEU A 286 -37.50 7.18 10.51
CA LEU A 286 -37.08 7.25 11.91
C LEU A 286 -37.20 8.67 12.47
N SER A 287 -37.07 9.70 11.64
CA SER A 287 -37.31 11.10 12.03
C SER A 287 -38.80 11.44 12.15
N ASN A 288 -39.67 10.70 11.47
CA ASN A 288 -41.12 10.96 11.39
C ASN A 288 -41.90 9.66 11.62
N VAL A 289 -41.63 9.02 12.76
CA VAL A 289 -42.12 7.67 13.03
C VAL A 289 -43.64 7.64 12.98
N SER A 290 -44.17 6.65 12.24
CA SER A 290 -45.58 6.30 12.25
C SER A 290 -45.74 4.86 12.76
N TYR A 291 -46.59 4.69 13.77
CA TYR A 291 -46.91 3.39 14.37
C TYR A 291 -48.07 2.70 13.64
N CYS A 292 -48.29 1.42 13.93
CA CYS A 292 -49.39 0.63 13.36
C CYS A 292 -50.76 1.15 13.84
N THR A 293 -51.73 1.26 12.93
CA THR A 293 -53.10 1.74 13.23
C THR A 293 -54.03 0.62 13.73
N GLY A 294 -53.54 -0.60 13.90
CA GLY A 294 -54.32 -1.78 14.28
C GLY A 294 -54.95 -2.46 13.07
N ASP A 295 -54.66 -3.75 12.88
CA ASP A 295 -55.35 -4.65 11.96
C ASP A 295 -55.21 -6.11 12.44
N ARG A 296 -55.73 -7.09 11.69
CA ARG A 296 -55.66 -8.52 12.05
C ARG A 296 -54.23 -9.05 12.22
N TRP A 297 -53.22 -8.35 11.70
CA TRP A 297 -51.82 -8.78 11.63
C TRP A 297 -50.86 -7.90 12.43
N ASN A 298 -51.28 -6.69 12.82
CA ASN A 298 -50.46 -5.71 13.51
C ASN A 298 -51.22 -5.13 14.70
N LYS A 299 -50.62 -5.23 15.89
CA LYS A 299 -51.15 -4.60 17.10
C LYS A 299 -51.16 -3.07 16.92
N GLN A 300 -52.26 -2.44 17.30
CA GLN A 300 -52.33 -0.98 17.36
C GLN A 300 -51.17 -0.42 18.19
N ASP A 301 -50.63 0.72 17.76
CA ASP A 301 -49.55 1.45 18.43
C ASP A 301 -48.19 0.74 18.51
N SER A 302 -48.04 -0.41 17.82
CA SER A 302 -46.77 -1.12 17.72
C SER A 302 -45.86 -0.57 16.61
N PRO A 303 -44.53 -0.75 16.73
CA PRO A 303 -43.58 -0.42 15.66
C PRO A 303 -43.87 -1.16 14.35
N ARG A 304 -43.83 -0.41 13.24
CA ARG A 304 -43.85 -0.97 11.89
C ARG A 304 -42.61 -1.79 11.59
N LYS A 305 -42.81 -2.90 10.86
CA LYS A 305 -41.74 -3.82 10.43
C LYS A 305 -40.86 -3.18 9.35
N LEU A 306 -39.55 -3.46 9.38
CA LEU A 306 -38.57 -2.94 8.40
C LEU A 306 -38.99 -3.21 6.96
N LYS A 307 -39.41 -4.45 6.68
CA LYS A 307 -39.88 -4.87 5.37
C LYS A 307 -41.02 -3.99 4.86
N SER A 308 -41.95 -3.57 5.72
CA SER A 308 -43.07 -2.70 5.33
C SER A 308 -42.60 -1.29 4.98
N VAL A 309 -41.63 -0.74 5.73
CA VAL A 309 -41.06 0.57 5.43
C VAL A 309 -40.32 0.55 4.10
N LEU A 310 -39.44 -0.44 3.88
CA LEU A 310 -38.71 -0.59 2.63
C LEU A 310 -39.62 -0.86 1.42
N GLU A 311 -40.72 -1.61 1.61
CA GLU A 311 -41.65 -1.95 0.54
C GLU A 311 -42.51 -0.76 0.08
N LYS A 312 -42.98 0.07 1.01
CA LYS A 312 -44.13 0.98 0.79
C LYS A 312 -43.91 2.44 1.17
N TYR A 313 -42.87 2.77 1.94
CA TYR A 313 -42.66 4.13 2.40
C TYR A 313 -42.03 5.00 1.30
N ARG A 314 -42.49 6.26 1.23
CA ARG A 314 -42.00 7.28 0.30
C ARG A 314 -41.74 8.57 1.08
N THR A 315 -40.63 9.23 0.79
CA THR A 315 -40.16 10.40 1.54
C THR A 315 -40.71 11.72 1.01
N HIS A 316 -41.25 11.76 -0.21
CA HIS A 316 -41.65 13.03 -0.87
C HIS A 316 -43.18 13.29 -0.88
N ILE A 317 -43.99 12.51 -0.17
CA ILE A 317 -45.45 12.66 -0.20
C ILE A 317 -45.91 13.69 0.85
N ASN A 318 -46.88 14.54 0.48
CA ASN A 318 -47.52 15.56 1.33
C ASN A 318 -46.55 16.59 1.92
N ASN A 319 -45.82 17.33 1.06
CA ASN A 319 -44.91 18.40 1.48
C ASN A 319 -44.00 17.97 2.64
N VAL A 320 -43.11 17.02 2.38
CA VAL A 320 -42.00 16.57 3.25
C VAL A 320 -42.37 15.64 4.43
N ARG A 321 -43.64 15.30 4.67
CA ARG A 321 -43.99 14.41 5.81
C ARG A 321 -43.76 12.91 5.57
N GLY A 322 -43.72 12.46 4.32
CA GLY A 322 -43.58 11.05 3.95
C GLY A 322 -44.79 10.19 4.34
N SER A 323 -45.05 9.11 3.62
CA SER A 323 -46.21 8.24 3.90
C SER A 323 -46.08 6.84 3.31
N PHE A 324 -46.94 5.93 3.79
CA PHE A 324 -47.09 4.58 3.26
C PHE A 324 -48.08 4.58 2.11
N HIS A 325 -47.71 3.93 1.01
CA HIS A 325 -48.58 3.81 -0.17
C HIS A 325 -48.82 2.34 -0.54
N ASN A 326 -49.88 2.08 -1.31
CA ASN A 326 -50.21 0.75 -1.83
C ASN A 326 -49.34 0.32 -3.03
N SER A 327 -48.51 1.22 -3.55
CA SER A 327 -47.58 0.95 -4.65
C SER A 327 -46.14 0.92 -4.13
N LYS A 328 -45.21 0.47 -4.99
CA LYS A 328 -43.80 0.29 -4.63
C LYS A 328 -43.19 1.58 -4.07
N GLY A 329 -42.59 1.49 -2.89
CA GLY A 329 -41.80 2.55 -2.25
C GLY A 329 -40.43 2.74 -2.88
N GLU A 330 -39.71 3.77 -2.44
CA GLU A 330 -38.40 4.16 -3.01
C GLU A 330 -37.31 3.10 -2.79
N ALA A 331 -37.38 2.35 -1.69
CA ALA A 331 -36.44 1.29 -1.34
C ALA A 331 -36.95 -0.12 -1.68
N HIS A 332 -37.97 -0.24 -2.55
CA HIS A 332 -38.63 -1.52 -2.84
C HIS A 332 -37.68 -2.60 -3.38
N LYS A 333 -36.65 -2.22 -4.15
CA LYS A 333 -35.62 -3.17 -4.62
C LYS A 333 -34.91 -3.84 -3.46
N VAL A 334 -34.53 -3.09 -2.43
CA VAL A 334 -33.89 -3.66 -1.24
C VAL A 334 -34.85 -4.58 -0.47
N TYR A 335 -36.13 -4.19 -0.36
CA TYR A 335 -37.16 -5.08 0.17
C TYR A 335 -37.26 -6.41 -0.60
N ASP A 336 -37.29 -6.37 -1.94
CA ASP A 336 -37.36 -7.57 -2.77
C ASP A 336 -36.18 -8.52 -2.51
N ALA A 337 -34.97 -7.97 -2.28
CA ALA A 337 -33.79 -8.75 -1.88
C ALA A 337 -34.03 -9.52 -0.58
N ILE A 338 -34.50 -8.81 0.45
CA ILE A 338 -34.74 -9.38 1.78
C ILE A 338 -35.90 -10.38 1.75
N LYS A 339 -36.95 -10.09 0.97
CA LYS A 339 -38.10 -10.99 0.83
C LYS A 339 -37.71 -12.33 0.21
N ARG A 340 -36.83 -12.31 -0.79
CA ARG A 340 -36.32 -13.51 -1.47
C ARG A 340 -35.22 -14.23 -0.70
N GLY A 341 -34.82 -13.73 0.48
CA GLY A 341 -33.75 -14.31 1.29
C GLY A 341 -32.33 -14.07 0.73
N LEU A 342 -32.19 -13.21 -0.27
CA LEU A 342 -30.91 -12.90 -0.91
C LEU A 342 -30.05 -11.95 -0.06
N LEU A 343 -30.69 -11.20 0.84
CA LEU A 343 -30.05 -10.23 1.72
C LEU A 343 -30.68 -10.33 3.11
N LYS A 344 -29.86 -10.37 4.17
CA LYS A 344 -30.41 -10.25 5.53
C LYS A 344 -30.65 -8.78 5.88
N ALA A 345 -31.76 -8.53 6.55
CA ALA A 345 -32.16 -7.20 7.01
C ALA A 345 -31.10 -6.53 7.89
N ASP A 346 -30.48 -7.30 8.78
CA ASP A 346 -29.47 -6.80 9.71
C ASP A 346 -28.18 -6.38 8.98
N ASP A 347 -27.79 -7.11 7.93
CA ASP A 347 -26.62 -6.79 7.11
C ASP A 347 -26.82 -5.47 6.36
N LEU A 348 -28.02 -5.25 5.81
CA LEU A 348 -28.39 -3.94 5.27
C LEU A 348 -28.25 -2.84 6.32
N LEU A 349 -28.91 -2.99 7.48
CA LEU A 349 -28.94 -1.97 8.52
C LEU A 349 -27.54 -1.62 9.04
N LYS A 350 -26.66 -2.62 9.18
CA LYS A 350 -25.25 -2.41 9.52
C LYS A 350 -24.51 -1.65 8.41
N SER A 351 -24.73 -2.01 7.15
CA SER A 351 -24.06 -1.37 6.01
C SER A 351 -24.42 0.11 5.84
N ILE A 352 -25.63 0.52 6.23
CA ILE A 352 -26.09 1.91 6.14
C ILE A 352 -25.99 2.68 7.47
N GLY A 353 -25.48 2.04 8.54
CA GLY A 353 -25.28 2.68 9.84
C GLY A 353 -26.55 2.92 10.66
N LEU A 354 -27.64 2.18 10.43
CA LEU A 354 -28.93 2.37 11.12
C LEU A 354 -29.34 1.20 12.02
N TYR A 355 -28.44 0.25 12.27
CA TYR A 355 -28.75 -0.94 13.06
C TYR A 355 -29.26 -0.62 14.47
N GLU A 356 -28.52 0.16 15.24
CA GLU A 356 -28.87 0.49 16.63
C GLU A 356 -30.13 1.35 16.71
N ALA A 357 -30.24 2.39 15.88
CA ALA A 357 -31.43 3.22 15.79
C ALA A 357 -32.67 2.39 15.50
N TRP A 358 -32.55 1.40 14.60
CA TRP A 358 -33.64 0.50 14.28
C TRP A 358 -34.00 -0.44 15.45
N GLN A 359 -33.02 -1.00 16.16
CA GLN A 359 -33.29 -1.85 17.32
C GLN A 359 -33.93 -1.07 18.48
N ASP A 360 -33.51 0.18 18.70
CA ASP A 360 -34.12 1.05 19.71
C ASP A 360 -35.57 1.39 19.34
N TYR A 361 -35.81 1.79 18.09
CA TYR A 361 -37.17 2.04 17.59
C TYR A 361 -38.10 0.85 17.80
N ARG A 362 -37.65 -0.38 17.58
CA ARG A 362 -38.45 -1.60 17.77
C ARG A 362 -38.94 -1.82 19.21
N LYS A 363 -38.35 -1.15 20.20
CA LYS A 363 -38.74 -1.22 21.62
C LYS A 363 -39.75 -0.14 22.02
N THR A 364 -40.11 0.77 21.11
CA THR A 364 -40.96 1.93 21.40
C THR A 364 -42.44 1.67 21.14
N THR A 365 -43.29 2.56 21.64
CA THR A 365 -44.75 2.57 21.39
C THR A 365 -45.24 4.01 21.28
N THR A 366 -46.51 4.26 20.93
CA THR A 366 -47.04 5.64 20.94
C THR A 366 -46.98 6.30 22.31
N GLY A 367 -47.09 5.53 23.41
CA GLY A 367 -46.95 6.05 24.78
C GLY A 367 -45.49 6.28 25.23
N ASN A 368 -44.51 5.78 24.48
CA ASN A 368 -43.09 6.05 24.69
C ASN A 368 -42.41 6.16 23.31
N PRO A 369 -42.58 7.30 22.62
CA PRO A 369 -42.23 7.42 21.22
C PRO A 369 -40.72 7.44 20.99
N PHE A 370 -40.30 6.90 19.86
CA PHE A 370 -38.91 6.97 19.43
C PHE A 370 -38.54 8.41 19.06
N VAL A 371 -37.40 8.88 19.59
CA VAL A 371 -36.80 10.15 19.22
C VAL A 371 -35.49 9.85 18.50
N PHE A 372 -35.45 10.17 17.20
CA PHE A 372 -34.25 9.98 16.42
C PHE A 372 -33.27 11.11 16.70
N ASP A 373 -32.13 10.75 17.29
CA ASP A 373 -30.98 11.64 17.43
C ASP A 373 -29.86 11.14 16.49
N PRO A 374 -29.65 11.79 15.33
CA PRO A 374 -28.56 11.43 14.43
C PRO A 374 -27.19 11.45 15.10
N LYS A 375 -26.97 12.31 16.10
CA LYS A 375 -25.67 12.40 16.81
C LYS A 375 -25.43 11.17 17.69
N LYS A 376 -26.48 10.63 18.31
CA LYS A 376 -26.42 9.37 19.08
C LYS A 376 -26.02 8.18 18.21
N TYR A 377 -26.42 8.18 16.94
CA TYR A 377 -26.26 7.04 16.03
C TYR A 377 -25.22 7.24 14.93
N GLN A 378 -24.51 8.38 14.92
CA GLN A 378 -23.32 8.56 14.08
C GLN A 378 -22.24 7.60 14.60
N LYS A 379 -21.84 6.63 13.75
CA LYS A 379 -20.56 5.95 13.96
C LYS A 379 -19.47 7.02 14.00
N ALA A 380 -18.60 6.97 15.01
CA ALA A 380 -17.27 7.53 14.85
C ALA A 380 -16.69 6.89 13.58
N ALA A 381 -16.47 7.72 12.56
CA ALA A 381 -16.05 7.29 11.23
C ALA A 381 -14.67 6.63 11.27
#